data_AF-A0A9D2MBJ9-F1
#
_entry.id   AF-A0A9D2MBJ9-F1
#
_cell.length_a   1.000
_cell.length_b   1.000
_cell.length_c   1.000
_cell.angle_alpha   90.00
_cell.angle_beta   90.00
_cell.angle_gamma   90.00
#
_symmetry.space_group_name_H-M   'P 1'
#
loop_
_entity.id
_entity.type
_entity.pdbx_description
1 polymer ?
#
loop_
_entity_poly.entity_id
_entity_poly.type
_entity_poly.pdbx_seq_one_letter_code
_entity_poly.pdbx_strand_id
1 'polypeptide(L)'
;AGLSISVVKNAIYTVIRAPSAKDLGEHIVVQGGTFLNDAVLRSFELELGREVTRPTIAGLMGAFGAALAARDLHLEHSGLLGPKALETFTHTARPVTCGLCTNHCSLTVNTFDGGRKFISGNRCSRPLGKEKVELPDLMNYKYKKLRAMEGVGEGDGSRGRIGIPFGLNMYENLPFWFEFFTRLNFEVVLSPESSRKLYLKGQHTIPSDTVCYPAKLLHGHVEALVEAGVDAIWYPCMSYNNDEGIGDNHYNCPVVAYYPELLAANVPALKRTRFLDPYVGLWRHKDFAKRIAKIMEDEFQIPQKESRAAVKLAYDAYERYVNTLRETGKEYIEYARAYQMPIIVVCGRPYHIDPEINHGINDLITSFGFVLVTEDALSYLEGYAPRKVLNQWTFQARMYNAARYVCTQDDMQVIQLVSFGCGTDAITTDELRDILESGGKLYTQLKIDDISNLGAVKIRVRSLMAAIDARKARRKQGANA
;
A
#
# COMPACT_ATOMS: atom_id res chain seq x y z
N ALA A 1 -20.00 -11.91 -25.54
CA ALA A 1 -18.96 -12.89 -25.91
C ALA A 1 -17.56 -12.39 -25.56
N GLY A 2 -17.00 -11.37 -26.25
CA GLY A 2 -15.61 -10.92 -26.02
C GLY A 2 -15.28 -10.54 -24.57
N LEU A 3 -16.17 -9.80 -23.89
CA LEU A 3 -16.01 -9.45 -22.48
C LEU A 3 -15.97 -10.68 -21.56
N SER A 4 -16.85 -11.65 -21.77
CA SER A 4 -16.91 -12.89 -20.97
C SER A 4 -15.61 -13.69 -21.11
N ILE A 5 -15.07 -13.82 -22.33
CA ILE A 5 -13.78 -14.47 -22.59
C ILE A 5 -12.65 -13.70 -21.89
N SER A 6 -12.62 -12.37 -22.00
CA SER A 6 -11.60 -11.54 -21.34
C SER A 6 -11.62 -11.69 -19.82
N VAL A 7 -12.81 -11.67 -19.20
CA VAL A 7 -12.98 -11.89 -17.74
C VAL A 7 -12.49 -13.27 -17.33
N VAL A 8 -12.85 -14.31 -18.09
CA VAL A 8 -12.42 -15.70 -17.83
C VAL A 8 -10.90 -15.83 -17.94
N LYS A 9 -10.28 -15.32 -19.01
CA LYS A 9 -8.83 -15.34 -19.20
C LYS A 9 -8.10 -14.61 -18.08
N ASN A 10 -8.60 -13.43 -17.69
CA ASN A 10 -8.03 -12.69 -16.57
C ASN A 10 -8.13 -13.49 -15.25
N ALA A 11 -9.29 -14.11 -15.00
CA ALA A 11 -9.48 -14.93 -13.81
C ALA A 11 -8.52 -16.13 -13.77
N ILE A 12 -8.40 -16.89 -14.87
CA ILE A 12 -7.55 -18.09 -14.93
C ILE A 12 -6.07 -17.71 -14.86
N TYR A 13 -5.62 -16.82 -15.74
CA TYR A 13 -4.18 -16.60 -15.96
C TYR A 13 -3.60 -15.49 -15.08
N THR A 14 -4.39 -14.50 -14.67
CA THR A 14 -3.90 -13.37 -13.86
C THR A 14 -4.23 -13.53 -12.38
N VAL A 15 -5.43 -14.00 -12.05
CA VAL A 15 -5.88 -14.13 -10.65
C VAL A 15 -5.49 -15.48 -10.06
N ILE A 16 -5.90 -16.58 -10.68
CA ILE A 16 -5.56 -17.93 -10.22
C ILE A 16 -4.11 -18.29 -10.57
N ARG A 17 -3.58 -17.69 -11.65
CA ARG A 17 -2.23 -17.95 -12.19
C ARG A 17 -2.02 -19.41 -12.54
N ALA A 18 -3.04 -20.08 -13.08
CA ALA A 18 -2.90 -21.44 -13.60
C ALA A 18 -2.06 -21.39 -14.89
N PRO A 19 -0.87 -22.03 -14.94
CA PRO A 19 -0.03 -22.07 -16.15
C PRO A 19 -0.75 -22.71 -17.34
N SER A 20 -1.64 -23.66 -17.04
CA SER A 20 -2.48 -24.32 -18.02
C SER A 20 -3.83 -24.73 -17.41
N ALA A 21 -4.80 -25.04 -18.28
CA ALA A 21 -6.07 -25.62 -17.88
C ALA A 21 -5.91 -26.93 -17.08
N LYS A 22 -4.79 -27.65 -17.25
CA LYS A 22 -4.52 -28.92 -16.56
C LYS A 22 -4.25 -28.71 -15.07
N ASP A 23 -3.69 -27.57 -14.68
CA ASP A 23 -3.32 -27.27 -13.29
C ASP A 23 -4.55 -27.01 -12.40
N LEU A 24 -5.71 -26.76 -13.01
CA LEU A 24 -6.99 -26.60 -12.31
C LEU A 24 -7.64 -27.94 -11.93
N GLY A 25 -7.05 -29.07 -12.35
CA GLY A 25 -7.58 -30.41 -12.15
C GLY A 25 -8.63 -30.81 -13.18
N GLU A 26 -9.25 -31.97 -12.96
CA GLU A 26 -10.24 -32.55 -13.89
C GLU A 26 -11.69 -32.28 -13.47
N HIS A 27 -11.94 -32.15 -12.17
CA HIS A 27 -13.27 -31.92 -11.62
C HIS A 27 -13.37 -30.48 -11.12
N ILE A 28 -13.85 -29.60 -11.98
CA ILE A 28 -13.95 -28.18 -11.68
C ILE A 28 -15.38 -27.84 -11.31
N VAL A 29 -15.56 -27.30 -10.10
CA VAL A 29 -16.85 -26.79 -9.63
C VAL A 29 -16.80 -25.27 -9.63
N VAL A 30 -17.73 -24.64 -10.34
CA VAL A 30 -17.82 -23.17 -10.42
C VAL A 30 -18.97 -22.65 -9.57
N GLN A 31 -18.70 -21.62 -8.76
CA GLN A 31 -19.64 -21.03 -7.82
C GLN A 31 -19.53 -19.50 -7.77
N GLY A 32 -20.55 -18.84 -7.22
CA GLY A 32 -20.63 -17.38 -7.10
C GLY A 32 -21.53 -16.74 -8.15
N GLY A 33 -21.94 -15.49 -7.90
CA GLY A 33 -22.91 -14.77 -8.73
C GLY A 33 -22.48 -14.60 -10.19
N THR A 34 -21.17 -14.52 -10.47
CA THR A 34 -20.64 -14.41 -11.83
C THR A 34 -21.04 -15.60 -12.73
N PHE A 35 -21.13 -16.80 -12.15
CA PHE A 35 -21.49 -18.03 -12.88
C PHE A 35 -23.00 -18.22 -13.05
N LEU A 36 -23.83 -17.28 -12.59
CA LEU A 36 -25.23 -17.18 -13.04
C LEU A 36 -25.32 -16.79 -14.53
N ASN A 37 -24.26 -16.20 -15.09
CA ASN A 37 -24.20 -15.84 -16.49
C ASN A 37 -23.71 -17.03 -17.34
N ASP A 38 -24.61 -17.59 -18.16
CA ASP A 38 -24.31 -18.72 -19.04
C ASP A 38 -23.20 -18.42 -20.05
N ALA A 39 -23.05 -17.17 -20.51
CA ALA A 39 -21.96 -16.81 -21.41
C ALA A 39 -20.59 -16.87 -20.71
N VAL A 40 -20.53 -16.55 -19.42
CA VAL A 40 -19.29 -16.69 -18.64
C VAL A 40 -18.99 -18.16 -18.39
N LEU A 41 -19.99 -18.96 -17.99
CA LEU A 41 -19.84 -20.40 -17.85
C LEU A 41 -19.30 -21.02 -19.13
N ARG A 42 -19.95 -20.75 -20.27
CA ARG A 42 -19.54 -21.30 -21.56
C ARG A 42 -18.16 -20.82 -21.99
N SER A 43 -17.84 -19.55 -21.75
CA SER A 43 -16.49 -19.03 -22.03
C SER A 43 -15.43 -19.74 -21.18
N PHE A 44 -15.75 -20.08 -19.93
CA PHE A 44 -14.87 -20.81 -19.02
C PHE A 44 -14.63 -22.25 -19.50
N GLU A 45 -15.68 -22.96 -19.92
CA GLU A 45 -15.55 -24.30 -20.51
C GLU A 45 -14.72 -24.30 -21.80
N LEU A 46 -14.96 -23.31 -22.67
CA LEU A 46 -14.23 -23.18 -23.94
C LEU A 46 -12.75 -22.88 -23.70
N GLU A 47 -12.42 -21.99 -22.76
CA GLU A 47 -11.03 -21.66 -22.42
C GLU A 47 -10.28 -22.86 -21.83
N LEU A 48 -10.97 -23.68 -21.03
CA LEU A 48 -10.39 -24.87 -20.43
C LEU A 48 -10.41 -26.11 -21.33
N GLY A 49 -11.23 -26.08 -22.39
CA GLY A 49 -11.50 -27.24 -23.25
C GLY A 49 -12.18 -28.39 -22.50
N ARG A 50 -12.94 -28.10 -21.43
CA ARG A 50 -13.51 -29.09 -20.51
C ARG A 50 -14.88 -28.62 -19.98
N GLU A 51 -15.77 -29.56 -19.72
CA GLU A 51 -17.03 -29.27 -19.02
C GLU A 51 -16.77 -29.00 -17.54
N VAL A 52 -17.55 -28.09 -16.94
CA VAL A 52 -17.43 -27.73 -15.52
C VAL A 52 -18.76 -27.88 -14.81
N THR A 53 -18.73 -28.29 -13.55
CA THR A 53 -19.93 -28.50 -12.75
C THR A 53 -20.38 -27.17 -12.15
N ARG A 54 -21.54 -26.68 -12.58
CA ARG A 54 -22.22 -25.53 -11.95
C ARG A 54 -23.40 -26.04 -11.10
N PRO A 55 -23.37 -25.90 -9.76
CA PRO A 55 -24.53 -26.19 -8.92
C PRO A 55 -25.75 -25.33 -9.34
N THR A 56 -26.96 -25.88 -9.24
CA THR A 56 -28.20 -25.12 -9.53
C THR A 56 -28.35 -23.87 -8.67
N ILE A 57 -27.77 -23.88 -7.47
CA ILE A 57 -27.73 -22.75 -6.54
C ILE A 57 -26.37 -22.05 -6.50
N ALA A 58 -25.60 -22.05 -7.59
CA ALA A 58 -24.23 -21.51 -7.64
C ALA A 58 -24.10 -20.08 -7.06
N GLY A 59 -25.10 -19.21 -7.27
CA GLY A 59 -25.13 -17.86 -6.73
C GLY A 59 -25.39 -17.76 -5.21
N LEU A 60 -25.87 -18.84 -4.58
CA LEU A 60 -26.29 -18.90 -3.19
C LEU A 60 -25.38 -19.77 -2.30
N MET A 61 -24.33 -20.38 -2.86
CA MET A 61 -23.47 -21.33 -2.15
C MET A 61 -22.90 -20.79 -0.82
N GLY A 62 -22.55 -19.50 -0.77
CA GLY A 62 -22.09 -18.87 0.48
C GLY A 62 -23.17 -18.78 1.55
N ALA A 63 -24.41 -18.41 1.17
CA ALA A 63 -25.55 -18.37 2.09
C ALA A 63 -25.94 -19.79 2.56
N PHE A 64 -25.89 -20.76 1.66
CA PHE A 64 -26.13 -22.17 1.98
C PHE A 64 -25.09 -22.70 2.98
N GLY A 65 -23.80 -22.41 2.77
CA GLY A 65 -22.73 -22.76 3.71
C GLY A 65 -22.89 -22.12 5.08
N ALA A 66 -23.30 -20.85 5.14
CA ALA A 66 -23.62 -20.18 6.40
C ALA A 66 -24.80 -20.83 7.14
N ALA A 67 -25.83 -21.26 6.41
CA ALA A 67 -26.98 -21.97 6.99
C ALA A 67 -26.58 -23.34 7.56
N LEU A 68 -25.72 -24.10 6.86
CA LEU A 68 -25.17 -25.36 7.37
C LEU A 68 -24.34 -25.13 8.64
N ALA A 69 -23.44 -24.15 8.62
CA ALA A 69 -22.64 -23.80 9.80
C ALA A 69 -23.53 -23.39 10.99
N ALA A 70 -24.60 -22.63 10.74
CA ALA A 70 -25.55 -22.27 11.79
C ALA A 70 -26.35 -23.47 12.32
N ARG A 71 -26.74 -24.41 11.45
CA ARG A 71 -27.40 -25.67 11.84
C ARG A 71 -26.49 -26.50 12.76
N ASP A 72 -25.21 -26.61 12.42
CA ASP A 72 -24.24 -27.44 13.14
C ASP A 72 -23.86 -26.85 14.51
N LEU A 73 -24.24 -25.59 14.80
CA LEU A 73 -24.13 -25.00 16.13
C LEU A 73 -25.24 -25.47 17.10
N HIS A 74 -26.24 -26.23 16.62
CA HIS A 74 -27.35 -26.75 17.43
C HIS A 74 -28.03 -25.70 18.32
N LEU A 75 -28.19 -24.47 17.81
CA LEU A 75 -28.81 -23.38 18.55
C LEU A 75 -30.30 -23.69 18.81
N GLU A 76 -30.76 -23.45 20.05
CA GLU A 76 -32.16 -23.68 20.44
C GLU A 76 -33.15 -22.79 19.67
N HIS A 77 -32.70 -21.61 19.25
CA HIS A 77 -33.51 -20.64 18.51
C HIS A 77 -32.77 -20.07 17.30
N SER A 78 -33.48 -19.93 16.17
CA SER A 78 -32.97 -19.27 14.98
C SER A 78 -33.12 -17.75 15.09
N GLY A 79 -32.07 -17.02 14.71
CA GLY A 79 -32.11 -15.56 14.55
C GLY A 79 -32.66 -15.09 13.19
N LEU A 80 -33.11 -16.00 12.33
CA LEU A 80 -33.69 -15.65 11.02
C LEU A 80 -35.10 -15.07 11.20
N LEU A 81 -35.45 -14.11 10.34
CA LEU A 81 -36.80 -13.57 10.27
C LEU A 81 -37.80 -14.67 9.86
N GLY A 82 -38.91 -14.74 10.57
CA GLY A 82 -40.03 -15.62 10.19
C GLY A 82 -40.82 -15.07 8.98
N PRO A 83 -41.66 -15.90 8.33
CA PRO A 83 -42.38 -15.52 7.10
C PRO A 83 -43.19 -14.23 7.22
N LYS A 84 -43.94 -14.05 8.32
CA LYS A 84 -44.75 -12.84 8.57
C LYS A 84 -43.91 -11.58 8.73
N ALA A 85 -42.75 -11.68 9.36
CA ALA A 85 -41.83 -10.55 9.49
C ALA A 85 -41.16 -10.21 8.15
N LEU A 86 -40.98 -11.22 7.29
CA LEU A 86 -40.47 -11.03 5.93
C LEU A 86 -41.46 -10.27 5.04
N GLU A 87 -42.77 -10.51 5.17
CA GLU A 87 -43.82 -9.80 4.42
C GLU A 87 -43.84 -8.29 4.69
N THR A 88 -43.42 -7.88 5.88
CA THR A 88 -43.38 -6.47 6.32
C THR A 88 -41.96 -5.90 6.35
N PHE A 89 -40.99 -6.66 5.84
CA PHE A 89 -39.59 -6.26 5.83
C PHE A 89 -39.39 -5.03 4.94
N THR A 90 -38.79 -3.99 5.52
CA THR A 90 -38.44 -2.77 4.79
C THR A 90 -36.95 -2.51 4.94
N HIS A 91 -36.32 -2.11 3.84
CA HIS A 91 -34.92 -1.73 3.77
C HIS A 91 -34.81 -0.38 3.06
N THR A 92 -34.11 0.55 3.67
CA THR A 92 -33.73 1.80 3.01
C THR A 92 -32.23 1.99 3.09
N ALA A 93 -31.61 2.24 1.94
CA ALA A 93 -30.20 2.59 1.86
C ALA A 93 -30.06 4.07 1.54
N ARG A 94 -29.33 4.81 2.36
CA ARG A 94 -29.05 6.23 2.14
C ARG A 94 -27.54 6.50 2.12
N PRO A 95 -27.00 7.15 1.07
CA PRO A 95 -25.63 7.62 1.10
C PRO A 95 -25.51 8.80 2.08
N VAL A 96 -24.43 8.81 2.86
CA VAL A 96 -24.12 9.86 3.84
C VAL A 96 -22.63 10.12 3.82
N THR A 97 -22.22 11.38 3.80
CA THR A 97 -20.81 11.74 3.97
C THR A 97 -20.46 11.84 5.45
N CYS A 98 -19.43 11.12 5.88
CA CYS A 98 -18.96 11.15 7.26
C CYS A 98 -18.35 12.53 7.61
N GLY A 99 -18.79 13.14 8.70
CA GLY A 99 -18.24 14.43 9.19
C GLY A 99 -17.24 14.30 10.36
N LEU A 100 -16.84 13.07 10.73
CA LEU A 100 -16.13 12.84 11.99
C LEU A 100 -14.63 13.16 11.94
N CYS A 101 -14.03 13.17 10.75
CA CYS A 101 -12.64 13.56 10.51
C CYS A 101 -12.47 14.07 9.06
N THR A 102 -11.27 14.53 8.74
CA THR A 102 -10.87 15.07 7.43
C THR A 102 -11.02 14.08 6.26
N ASN A 103 -11.12 12.77 6.52
CA ASN A 103 -11.26 11.76 5.46
C ASN A 103 -12.62 11.77 4.75
N HIS A 104 -13.65 12.38 5.34
CA HIS A 104 -14.99 12.52 4.75
C HIS A 104 -15.53 11.29 4.01
N CYS A 105 -15.44 10.11 4.63
CA CYS A 105 -15.79 8.84 4.00
C CYS A 105 -17.21 8.86 3.41
N SER A 106 -17.39 8.30 2.21
CA SER A 106 -18.71 8.04 1.64
C SER A 106 -19.30 6.78 2.28
N LEU A 107 -20.32 6.97 3.12
CA LEU A 107 -20.98 5.90 3.87
C LEU A 107 -22.31 5.54 3.22
N THR A 108 -22.71 4.28 3.37
CA THR A 108 -24.08 3.85 3.09
C THR A 108 -24.73 3.40 4.38
N VAL A 109 -25.77 4.11 4.81
CA VAL A 109 -26.57 3.75 5.98
C VAL A 109 -27.75 2.90 5.53
N ASN A 110 -27.71 1.62 5.89
CA ASN A 110 -28.81 0.67 5.67
C ASN A 110 -29.69 0.65 6.92
N THR A 111 -30.93 1.11 6.79
CA THR A 111 -31.92 1.08 7.86
C THR A 111 -32.92 -0.02 7.56
N PHE A 112 -33.14 -0.89 8.55
CA PHE A 112 -34.08 -2.00 8.50
C PHE A 112 -35.27 -1.74 9.43
N ASP A 113 -36.30 -2.56 9.27
CA ASP A 113 -37.41 -2.69 10.20
C ASP A 113 -36.94 -2.82 11.67
N GLY A 114 -37.67 -2.15 12.58
CA GLY A 114 -37.32 -2.09 14.00
C GLY A 114 -36.19 -1.11 14.36
N GLY A 115 -35.80 -0.21 13.45
CA GLY A 115 -34.85 0.88 13.74
C GLY A 115 -33.37 0.47 13.70
N ARG A 116 -33.07 -0.78 13.32
CA ARG A 116 -31.70 -1.29 13.18
C ARG A 116 -30.99 -0.58 12.03
N LYS A 117 -29.77 -0.11 12.28
CA LYS A 117 -28.94 0.58 11.29
C LYS A 117 -27.61 -0.15 11.11
N PHE A 118 -27.22 -0.37 9.86
CA PHE A 118 -25.93 -0.92 9.49
C PHE A 118 -25.23 0.04 8.53
N ILE A 119 -24.01 0.42 8.88
CA ILE A 119 -23.23 1.40 8.12
C ILE A 119 -22.11 0.66 7.41
N SER A 120 -21.98 0.89 6.11
CA SER A 120 -20.88 0.42 5.27
C SER A 120 -20.15 1.61 4.63
N GLY A 121 -18.96 1.37 4.08
CA GLY A 121 -18.09 2.42 3.51
C GLY A 121 -17.23 3.17 4.53
N ASN A 122 -17.35 2.85 5.83
CA ASN A 122 -16.55 3.45 6.87
C ASN A 122 -15.11 2.91 6.87
N ARG A 123 -14.12 3.82 6.97
CA ARG A 123 -12.69 3.47 7.10
C ARG A 123 -12.27 3.18 8.54
N CYS A 124 -12.98 3.73 9.52
CA CYS A 124 -12.74 3.52 10.94
C CYS A 124 -14.00 3.09 11.68
N SER A 125 -13.87 2.77 12.96
CA SER A 125 -14.97 2.33 13.82
C SER A 125 -15.90 3.46 14.29
N ARG A 126 -15.50 4.73 14.14
CA ARG A 126 -16.23 5.90 14.68
C ARG A 126 -17.66 6.09 14.16
N PRO A 127 -17.95 5.93 12.85
CA PRO A 127 -19.33 5.97 12.37
C PRO A 127 -20.23 4.91 13.00
N LEU A 128 -19.65 3.85 13.57
CA LEU A 128 -20.38 2.79 14.28
C LEU A 128 -20.59 3.09 15.76
N GLY A 129 -20.29 4.32 16.22
CA GLY A 129 -20.41 4.73 17.62
C GLY A 129 -19.28 4.23 18.53
N LYS A 130 -18.19 3.72 17.97
CA LYS A 130 -17.02 3.27 18.74
C LYS A 130 -15.97 4.36 18.82
N GLU A 131 -15.23 4.39 19.93
CA GLU A 131 -14.07 5.26 20.04
C GLU A 131 -12.97 4.87 19.05
N LYS A 132 -12.10 5.85 18.76
CA LYS A 132 -10.93 5.62 17.93
C LYS A 132 -9.93 4.83 18.76
N VAL A 133 -9.54 3.66 18.26
CA VAL A 133 -8.42 2.91 18.82
C VAL A 133 -7.14 3.60 18.35
N GLU A 134 -6.36 4.14 19.28
CA GLU A 134 -5.04 4.71 19.00
C GLU A 134 -3.97 3.72 19.48
N LEU A 135 -3.55 2.84 18.56
CA LEU A 135 -2.39 1.99 18.76
C LEU A 135 -1.20 2.51 17.97
N PRO A 136 0.03 2.17 18.37
CA PRO A 136 1.21 2.55 17.63
C PRO A 136 1.13 2.08 16.16
N ASP A 137 1.34 3.04 15.26
CA ASP A 137 1.21 2.87 13.81
C ASP A 137 2.36 3.59 13.11
N LEU A 138 3.32 2.81 12.63
CA LEU A 138 4.52 3.36 12.02
C LEU A 138 4.26 3.93 10.62
N MET A 139 3.23 3.46 9.91
CA MET A 139 2.85 4.04 8.61
C MET A 139 2.34 5.48 8.79
N ASN A 140 1.44 5.68 9.75
CA ASN A 140 0.90 7.00 10.09
C ASN A 140 1.96 7.93 10.67
N TYR A 141 2.85 7.41 11.53
CA TYR A 141 3.98 8.17 12.06
C TYR A 141 4.88 8.70 10.94
N LYS A 142 5.30 7.82 10.02
CA LYS A 142 6.12 8.18 8.84
C LYS A 142 5.44 9.26 8.01
N TYR A 143 4.17 9.06 7.68
CA TYR A 143 3.41 10.01 6.87
C TYR A 143 3.37 11.40 7.52
N LYS A 144 2.95 11.49 8.78
CA LYS A 144 2.88 12.76 9.51
C LYS A 144 4.23 13.46 9.62
N LYS A 145 5.29 12.70 9.90
CA LYS A 145 6.65 13.23 10.03
C LYS A 145 7.14 13.83 8.72
N LEU A 146 6.90 13.16 7.59
CA LEU A 146 7.29 13.64 6.27
C LEU A 146 6.41 14.80 5.78
N ARG A 147 5.09 14.74 6.02
CA ARG A 147 4.15 15.81 5.65
C ARG A 147 4.45 17.13 6.35
N ALA A 148 5.05 17.08 7.54
CA ALA A 148 5.51 18.25 8.27
C ALA A 148 6.81 18.88 7.71
N MET A 149 7.48 18.24 6.74
CA MET A 149 8.72 18.74 6.11
C MET A 149 8.40 19.66 4.92
N GLU A 150 7.84 20.83 5.23
CA GLU A 150 7.63 21.93 4.27
C GLU A 150 8.04 23.28 4.89
N GLY A 151 8.31 24.28 4.06
CA GLY A 151 8.79 25.60 4.47
C GLY A 151 10.31 25.78 4.36
N VAL A 152 10.87 26.68 5.16
CA VAL A 152 12.27 27.15 5.03
C VAL A 152 13.29 26.38 5.87
N GLY A 153 12.85 25.47 6.74
CA GLY A 153 13.76 24.73 7.64
C GLY A 153 14.66 25.66 8.46
N GLU A 154 15.99 25.49 8.34
CA GLU A 154 16.99 26.37 8.94
C GLU A 154 17.46 27.52 8.02
N GLY A 155 16.93 27.61 6.80
CA GLY A 155 17.20 28.71 5.86
C GLY A 155 16.20 29.86 6.01
N ASP A 156 16.26 30.81 5.07
CA ASP A 156 15.41 32.01 5.06
C ASP A 156 14.47 32.14 3.84
N GLY A 157 14.52 31.19 2.90
CA GLY A 157 13.71 31.21 1.68
C GLY A 157 14.13 32.26 0.65
N SER A 158 15.27 32.93 0.84
CA SER A 158 15.74 34.02 -0.04
C SER A 158 15.98 33.60 -1.50
N ARG A 159 16.12 32.31 -1.79
CA ARG A 159 16.30 31.78 -3.15
C ARG A 159 15.01 31.34 -3.84
N GLY A 160 13.86 31.57 -3.22
CA GLY A 160 12.55 31.24 -3.78
C GLY A 160 12.04 29.85 -3.39
N ARG A 161 11.00 29.41 -4.09
CA ARG A 161 10.16 28.26 -3.75
C ARG A 161 10.45 27.07 -4.66
N ILE A 162 10.97 25.99 -4.08
CA ILE A 162 11.19 24.70 -4.74
C ILE A 162 10.02 23.77 -4.44
N GLY A 163 9.25 23.43 -5.47
CA GLY A 163 8.20 22.43 -5.41
C GLY A 163 8.76 21.01 -5.43
N ILE A 164 8.35 20.16 -4.50
CA ILE A 164 8.65 18.72 -4.52
C ILE A 164 7.33 17.94 -4.63
N PRO A 165 7.13 17.15 -5.70
CA PRO A 165 5.95 16.28 -5.80
C PRO A 165 6.00 15.22 -4.69
N PHE A 166 5.10 15.32 -3.71
CA PHE A 166 5.04 14.44 -2.56
C PHE A 166 4.39 13.10 -2.92
N GLY A 167 5.16 12.24 -3.58
CA GLY A 167 4.73 10.91 -4.03
C GLY A 167 5.89 9.97 -4.30
N LEU A 168 5.59 8.70 -4.56
CA LEU A 168 6.57 7.64 -4.89
C LEU A 168 7.79 7.61 -3.93
N ASN A 169 9.02 7.74 -4.42
CA ASN A 169 10.25 7.71 -3.64
C ASN A 169 10.47 8.94 -2.75
N MET A 170 9.66 10.00 -2.87
CA MET A 170 9.73 11.13 -1.93
C MET A 170 9.26 10.75 -0.53
N TYR A 171 8.47 9.69 -0.39
CA TYR A 171 8.16 9.09 0.92
C TYR A 171 9.36 8.44 1.62
N GLU A 172 10.52 8.41 0.98
CA GLU A 172 11.80 7.96 1.54
C GLU A 172 12.86 9.06 1.50
N ASN A 173 12.99 9.75 0.36
CA ASN A 173 14.09 10.68 0.12
C ASN A 173 13.78 12.11 0.54
N LEU A 174 12.55 12.44 0.94
CA LEU A 174 12.21 13.82 1.34
C LEU A 174 13.10 14.38 2.47
N PRO A 175 13.50 13.63 3.53
CA PRO A 175 14.40 14.17 4.55
C PRO A 175 15.72 14.68 3.97
N PHE A 176 16.24 13.99 2.94
CA PHE A 176 17.43 14.43 2.22
C PHE A 176 17.17 15.72 1.43
N TRP A 177 16.13 15.74 0.60
CA TRP A 177 15.84 16.88 -0.28
C TRP A 177 15.40 18.12 0.49
N PHE A 178 14.59 17.96 1.54
CA PHE A 178 14.17 19.04 2.40
C PHE A 178 15.37 19.73 3.03
N GLU A 179 16.26 18.97 3.68
CA GLU A 179 17.48 19.53 4.27
C GLU A 179 18.38 20.16 3.20
N PHE A 180 18.57 19.51 2.05
CA PHE A 180 19.41 20.03 0.98
C PHE A 180 18.95 21.41 0.49
N PHE A 181 17.66 21.57 0.15
CA PHE A 181 17.14 22.82 -0.40
C PHE A 181 17.01 23.93 0.64
N THR A 182 16.62 23.60 1.87
CA THR A 182 16.53 24.59 2.95
C THR A 182 17.92 25.11 3.36
N ARG A 183 18.96 24.27 3.35
CA ARG A 183 20.37 24.70 3.53
C ARG A 183 20.89 25.57 2.39
N LEU A 184 20.26 25.48 1.23
CA LEU A 184 20.48 26.37 0.11
C LEU A 184 19.51 27.56 0.11
N ASN A 185 18.85 27.85 1.24
CA ASN A 185 17.94 28.98 1.40
C ASN A 185 16.75 29.01 0.44
N PHE A 186 16.29 27.85 -0.03
CA PHE A 186 14.99 27.72 -0.68
C PHE A 186 13.90 27.44 0.35
N GLU A 187 12.69 27.92 0.07
CA GLU A 187 11.46 27.41 0.69
C GLU A 187 11.05 26.13 -0.04
N VAL A 188 10.91 25.02 0.69
CA VAL A 188 10.41 23.76 0.13
C VAL A 188 8.90 23.72 0.20
N VAL A 189 8.25 23.57 -0.94
CA VAL A 189 6.79 23.47 -1.07
C VAL A 189 6.42 22.07 -1.51
N LEU A 190 5.64 21.35 -0.70
CA LEU A 190 5.12 20.04 -1.09
C LEU A 190 3.83 20.19 -1.91
N SER A 191 3.62 19.29 -2.86
CA SER A 191 2.28 19.13 -3.45
C SER A 191 1.25 18.78 -2.35
N PRO A 192 -0.03 19.09 -2.53
CA PRO A 192 -1.05 18.84 -1.50
C PRO A 192 -1.21 17.35 -1.19
N GLU A 193 -1.84 17.05 -0.06
CA GLU A 193 -2.22 15.68 0.31
C GLU A 193 -3.03 15.00 -0.82
N SER A 194 -2.67 13.76 -1.09
CA SER A 194 -3.32 12.94 -2.11
C SER A 194 -4.80 12.78 -1.82
N SER A 195 -5.60 12.87 -2.88
CA SER A 195 -7.04 12.66 -2.82
C SER A 195 -7.55 12.23 -4.18
N ARG A 196 -8.75 11.65 -4.22
CA ARG A 196 -9.43 11.38 -5.50
C ARG A 196 -9.56 12.63 -6.37
N LYS A 197 -9.75 13.81 -5.77
CA LYS A 197 -9.78 15.09 -6.51
C LYS A 197 -8.45 15.39 -7.18
N LEU A 198 -7.34 15.18 -6.46
CA LEU A 198 -5.99 15.37 -7.00
C LEU A 198 -5.68 14.37 -8.11
N TYR A 199 -6.06 13.11 -7.95
CA TYR A 199 -5.96 12.10 -9.01
C TYR A 199 -6.72 12.54 -10.27
N LEU A 200 -7.99 12.91 -10.14
CA LEU A 200 -8.84 13.31 -11.27
C LEU A 200 -8.30 14.55 -12.00
N LYS A 201 -7.64 15.47 -11.29
CA LYS A 201 -7.01 16.65 -11.87
C LYS A 201 -5.97 16.27 -12.93
N GLY A 202 -5.04 15.39 -12.57
CA GLY A 202 -3.98 14.93 -13.49
C GLY A 202 -4.37 13.77 -14.40
N GLN A 203 -5.57 13.19 -14.26
CA GLN A 203 -5.93 11.94 -14.94
C GLN A 203 -5.78 12.02 -16.46
N HIS A 204 -6.08 13.18 -17.04
CA HIS A 204 -6.07 13.42 -18.48
C HIS A 204 -4.68 13.39 -19.12
N THR A 205 -3.60 13.45 -18.32
CA THR A 205 -2.21 13.40 -18.81
C THR A 205 -1.55 12.03 -18.63
N ILE A 206 -2.29 11.03 -18.10
CA ILE A 206 -1.76 9.69 -17.86
C ILE A 206 -1.70 8.91 -19.18
N PRO A 207 -0.51 8.45 -19.64
CA PRO A 207 -0.38 7.80 -20.93
C PRO A 207 -0.79 6.31 -20.92
N SER A 208 -0.82 5.68 -19.75
CA SER A 208 -1.16 4.26 -19.61
C SER A 208 -2.00 4.00 -18.37
N ASP A 209 -3.16 3.38 -18.57
CA ASP A 209 -4.04 3.00 -17.46
C ASP A 209 -3.54 1.77 -16.69
N THR A 210 -2.54 1.05 -17.21
CA THR A 210 -1.94 -0.12 -16.53
C THR A 210 -0.84 0.24 -15.54
N VAL A 211 -0.40 1.50 -15.49
CA VAL A 211 0.60 1.95 -14.50
C VAL A 211 0.01 1.92 -13.10
N CYS A 212 0.85 1.75 -12.08
CA CYS A 212 0.35 1.69 -10.70
C CYS A 212 -0.29 3.00 -10.24
N TYR A 213 -1.32 2.92 -9.40
CA TYR A 213 -2.04 4.09 -8.88
C TYR A 213 -1.16 5.18 -8.26
N PRO A 214 -0.10 4.86 -7.48
CA PRO A 214 0.83 5.86 -6.96
C PRO A 214 1.46 6.73 -8.04
N ALA A 215 1.81 6.14 -9.19
CA ALA A 215 2.38 6.87 -10.31
C ALA A 215 1.33 7.76 -10.98
N LYS A 216 0.10 7.25 -11.16
CA LYS A 216 -1.02 8.04 -11.68
C LYS A 216 -1.26 9.33 -10.87
N LEU A 217 -1.14 9.26 -9.54
CA LEU A 217 -1.31 10.42 -8.65
C LEU A 217 -0.29 11.54 -8.91
N LEU A 218 0.94 11.21 -9.34
CA LEU A 218 2.00 12.20 -9.57
C LEU A 218 1.61 13.25 -10.62
N HIS A 219 0.78 12.90 -11.61
CA HIS A 219 0.25 13.83 -12.58
C HIS A 219 -0.53 14.97 -11.90
N GLY A 220 -1.39 14.63 -10.94
CA GLY A 220 -2.13 15.62 -10.15
C GLY A 220 -1.22 16.44 -9.23
N HIS A 221 -0.23 15.80 -8.61
CA HIS A 221 0.72 16.48 -7.72
C HIS A 221 1.54 17.55 -8.47
N VAL A 222 2.06 17.24 -9.67
CA VAL A 222 2.84 18.22 -10.43
C VAL A 222 1.97 19.36 -10.92
N GLU A 223 0.76 19.10 -11.42
CA GLU A 223 -0.16 20.18 -11.82
C GLU A 223 -0.59 21.05 -10.63
N ALA A 224 -0.70 20.50 -9.43
CA ALA A 224 -0.94 21.27 -8.22
C ALA A 224 0.24 22.17 -7.83
N LEU A 225 1.48 21.72 -8.01
CA LEU A 225 2.66 22.57 -7.80
C LEU A 225 2.76 23.69 -8.83
N VAL A 226 2.43 23.41 -10.10
CA VAL A 226 2.37 24.44 -11.15
C VAL A 226 1.34 25.52 -10.78
N GLU A 227 0.14 25.11 -10.38
CA GLU A 227 -0.90 26.06 -9.93
C GLU A 227 -0.53 26.83 -8.66
N ALA A 228 0.26 26.21 -7.76
CA ALA A 228 0.79 26.87 -6.58
C ALA A 228 1.88 27.92 -6.89
N GLY A 229 2.29 28.04 -8.16
CA GLY A 229 3.23 29.05 -8.63
C GLY A 229 4.61 28.93 -7.98
N VAL A 230 5.12 27.72 -7.80
CA VAL A 230 6.50 27.49 -7.35
C VAL A 230 7.49 27.91 -8.44
N ASP A 231 8.67 28.40 -8.04
CA ASP A 231 9.68 28.91 -8.98
C ASP A 231 10.33 27.79 -9.79
N ALA A 232 10.47 26.62 -9.19
CA ALA A 232 10.91 25.40 -9.86
C ALA A 232 10.31 24.16 -9.19
N ILE A 233 10.17 23.07 -9.94
CA ILE A 233 9.77 21.76 -9.42
C ILE A 233 10.98 20.83 -9.50
N TRP A 234 11.40 20.28 -8.36
CA TRP A 234 12.47 19.30 -8.27
C TRP A 234 11.90 17.88 -8.20
N TYR A 235 12.18 17.07 -9.22
CA TYR A 235 11.84 15.66 -9.21
C TYR A 235 12.85 14.84 -10.02
N PRO A 236 13.96 14.36 -9.41
CA PRO A 236 15.08 13.82 -10.17
C PRO A 236 14.89 12.34 -10.55
N CYS A 237 15.52 11.95 -11.67
CA CYS A 237 15.59 10.55 -12.10
C CYS A 237 16.64 9.78 -11.28
N MET A 238 16.25 8.63 -10.73
CA MET A 238 17.09 7.83 -9.83
C MET A 238 17.02 6.35 -10.18
N SER A 239 17.87 5.88 -11.10
CA SER A 239 17.97 4.45 -11.47
C SER A 239 18.23 3.55 -10.27
N TYR A 240 19.06 4.03 -9.36
CA TYR A 240 19.53 3.32 -8.18
C TYR A 240 19.04 4.05 -6.93
N ASN A 241 18.62 3.27 -5.94
CA ASN A 241 18.39 3.71 -4.58
C ASN A 241 19.70 3.65 -3.76
N ASN A 242 19.67 3.96 -2.48
CA ASN A 242 20.79 3.74 -1.58
C ASN A 242 21.12 2.25 -1.46
N ASP A 243 22.41 1.95 -1.43
CA ASP A 243 22.91 0.59 -1.26
C ASP A 243 22.94 0.23 0.23
N GLU A 244 22.01 -0.63 0.63
CA GLU A 244 21.91 -1.13 2.00
C GLU A 244 22.71 -2.42 2.23
N GLY A 245 23.39 -2.96 1.20
CA GLY A 245 24.19 -4.18 1.31
C GLY A 245 23.39 -5.47 1.57
N ILE A 246 22.06 -5.43 1.42
CA ILE A 246 21.15 -6.56 1.68
C ILE A 246 20.57 -7.20 0.40
N GLY A 247 20.97 -6.72 -0.77
CA GLY A 247 20.55 -7.23 -2.08
C GLY A 247 21.73 -7.51 -3.01
N ASP A 248 21.45 -8.16 -4.14
CA ASP A 248 22.42 -8.33 -5.24
C ASP A 248 22.63 -6.99 -5.99
N ASN A 249 21.63 -6.11 -5.92
CA ASN A 249 21.67 -4.76 -6.44
C ASN A 249 20.67 -3.87 -5.67
N HIS A 250 20.64 -2.58 -5.99
CA HIS A 250 19.86 -1.56 -5.29
C HIS A 250 19.11 -0.66 -6.29
N TYR A 251 18.52 -1.24 -7.34
CA TYR A 251 17.72 -0.48 -8.31
C TYR A 251 16.40 0.01 -7.72
N ASN A 252 15.96 1.17 -8.19
CA ASN A 252 14.54 1.54 -8.17
C ASN A 252 13.80 0.80 -9.29
N CYS A 253 12.50 0.54 -9.13
CA CYS A 253 11.71 0.05 -10.26
C CYS A 253 11.66 1.12 -11.37
N PRO A 254 11.50 0.75 -12.66
CA PRO A 254 11.55 1.71 -13.76
C PRO A 254 10.56 2.87 -13.63
N VAL A 255 9.39 2.62 -13.04
CA VAL A 255 8.40 3.66 -12.74
C VAL A 255 8.99 4.66 -11.75
N VAL A 256 9.48 4.22 -10.59
CA VAL A 256 10.07 5.11 -9.58
C VAL A 256 11.32 5.82 -10.10
N ALA A 257 12.13 5.15 -10.92
CA ALA A 257 13.38 5.68 -11.43
C ALA A 257 13.21 6.82 -12.44
N TYR A 258 12.23 6.70 -13.35
CA TYR A 258 12.13 7.52 -14.56
C TYR A 258 10.76 8.18 -14.76
N TYR A 259 9.86 8.13 -13.76
CA TYR A 259 8.61 8.88 -13.85
C TYR A 259 8.76 10.38 -14.11
N PRO A 260 9.82 11.06 -13.62
CA PRO A 260 10.02 12.47 -13.94
C PRO A 260 10.01 12.76 -15.46
N GLU A 261 10.74 11.98 -16.25
CA GLU A 261 10.78 12.15 -17.72
C GLU A 261 9.41 11.90 -18.35
N LEU A 262 8.67 10.92 -17.84
CA LEU A 262 7.31 10.63 -18.32
C LEU A 262 6.38 11.82 -18.04
N LEU A 263 6.46 12.42 -16.86
CA LEU A 263 5.69 13.61 -16.52
C LEU A 263 6.07 14.79 -17.42
N ALA A 264 7.37 15.05 -17.60
CA ALA A 264 7.88 16.11 -18.48
C ALA A 264 7.34 15.98 -19.92
N ALA A 265 7.27 14.74 -20.43
CA ALA A 265 6.75 14.46 -21.77
C ALA A 265 5.23 14.63 -21.88
N ASN A 266 4.46 14.27 -20.85
CA ASN A 266 3.00 14.11 -20.95
C ASN A 266 2.19 15.21 -20.27
N VAL A 267 2.78 16.03 -19.38
CA VAL A 267 2.08 17.12 -18.68
C VAL A 267 2.42 18.46 -19.34
N PRO A 268 1.56 19.05 -20.20
CA PRO A 268 1.90 20.25 -20.96
C PRO A 268 2.24 21.45 -20.08
N ALA A 269 1.67 21.52 -18.88
CA ALA A 269 1.91 22.59 -17.91
C ALA A 269 3.39 22.67 -17.46
N LEU A 270 4.10 21.53 -17.45
CA LEU A 270 5.52 21.47 -17.09
C LEU A 270 6.43 22.16 -18.12
N LYS A 271 5.99 22.34 -19.38
CA LYS A 271 6.76 23.09 -20.38
C LYS A 271 6.88 24.59 -20.08
N ARG A 272 6.02 25.10 -19.19
CA ARG A 272 5.96 26.51 -18.76
C ARG A 272 6.48 26.72 -17.35
N THR A 273 6.89 25.65 -16.67
CA THR A 273 7.41 25.68 -15.31
C THR A 273 8.83 25.15 -15.36
N ARG A 274 9.73 25.66 -14.51
CA ARG A 274 11.08 25.12 -14.42
C ARG A 274 11.04 23.74 -13.76
N PHE A 275 10.83 22.70 -14.55
CA PHE A 275 10.81 21.31 -14.11
C PHE A 275 12.22 20.71 -14.20
N LEU A 276 12.77 20.31 -13.05
CA LEU A 276 14.13 19.81 -12.90
C LEU A 276 14.08 18.31 -12.59
N ASP A 277 14.41 17.51 -13.60
CA ASP A 277 14.45 16.05 -13.55
C ASP A 277 15.83 15.44 -13.85
N PRO A 278 16.93 15.95 -13.26
CA PRO A 278 18.24 15.44 -13.57
C PRO A 278 18.41 14.00 -13.08
N TYR A 279 19.28 13.27 -13.76
CA TYR A 279 19.72 11.96 -13.30
C TYR A 279 20.67 12.12 -12.12
N VAL A 280 20.36 11.50 -10.98
CA VAL A 280 21.20 11.52 -9.78
C VAL A 280 21.27 10.14 -9.13
N GLY A 281 22.36 9.85 -8.43
CA GLY A 281 22.56 8.59 -7.73
C GLY A 281 23.02 8.84 -6.30
N LEU A 282 22.08 8.87 -5.35
CA LEU A 282 22.38 9.14 -3.94
C LEU A 282 23.32 8.11 -3.33
N TRP A 283 23.38 6.88 -3.84
CA TRP A 283 24.32 5.85 -3.38
C TRP A 283 25.80 6.17 -3.66
N ARG A 284 26.13 7.03 -4.65
CA ARG A 284 27.51 7.45 -4.96
C ARG A 284 27.83 8.80 -4.35
N HIS A 285 27.95 8.86 -3.02
CA HIS A 285 28.00 10.13 -2.27
C HIS A 285 29.02 11.14 -2.85
N LYS A 286 30.23 10.67 -3.20
CA LYS A 286 31.29 11.52 -3.77
C LYS A 286 30.94 12.08 -5.16
N ASP A 287 30.36 11.26 -6.02
CA ASP A 287 30.04 11.66 -7.39
C ASP A 287 28.74 12.47 -7.43
N PHE A 288 27.78 12.12 -6.59
CA PHE A 288 26.58 12.91 -6.35
C PHE A 288 26.94 14.33 -5.91
N ALA A 289 27.79 14.50 -4.90
CA ALA A 289 28.19 15.82 -4.40
C ALA A 289 28.82 16.71 -5.49
N LYS A 290 29.62 16.14 -6.39
CA LYS A 290 30.19 16.87 -7.53
C LYS A 290 29.10 17.23 -8.56
N ARG A 291 28.25 16.27 -8.90
CA ARG A 291 27.20 16.44 -9.92
C ARG A 291 26.15 17.45 -9.49
N ILE A 292 25.61 17.33 -8.28
CA ILE A 292 24.58 18.24 -7.78
C ILE A 292 25.12 19.66 -7.61
N ALA A 293 26.39 19.82 -7.19
CA ALA A 293 27.00 21.14 -7.08
C ALA A 293 27.08 21.85 -8.44
N LYS A 294 27.39 21.12 -9.50
CA LYS A 294 27.36 21.65 -10.87
C LYS A 294 25.93 22.02 -11.30
N ILE A 295 24.95 21.14 -11.06
CA ILE A 295 23.55 21.42 -11.40
C ILE A 295 23.05 22.67 -10.67
N MET A 296 23.35 22.84 -9.38
CA MET A 296 22.92 24.02 -8.63
C MET A 296 23.63 25.31 -9.07
N GLU A 297 24.89 25.21 -9.51
CA GLU A 297 25.60 26.34 -10.12
C GLU A 297 24.98 26.71 -11.47
N ASP A 298 24.76 25.74 -12.36
CA ASP A 298 24.20 25.96 -13.70
C ASP A 298 22.76 26.50 -13.61
N GLU A 299 21.93 25.89 -12.77
CA GLU A 299 20.51 26.22 -12.66
C GLU A 299 20.27 27.48 -11.78
N PHE A 300 20.96 27.60 -10.65
CA PHE A 300 20.61 28.62 -9.64
C PHE A 300 21.75 29.59 -9.33
N GLN A 301 22.89 29.50 -10.03
CA GLN A 301 24.08 30.32 -9.78
C GLN A 301 24.59 30.19 -8.33
N ILE A 302 24.35 29.02 -7.71
CA ILE A 302 24.78 28.72 -6.34
C ILE A 302 26.23 28.27 -6.37
N PRO A 303 27.13 28.87 -5.55
CA PRO A 303 28.52 28.43 -5.47
C PRO A 303 28.63 26.94 -5.13
N GLN A 304 29.44 26.19 -5.88
CA GLN A 304 29.59 24.74 -5.68
C GLN A 304 29.97 24.35 -4.25
N LYS A 305 30.75 25.19 -3.55
CA LYS A 305 31.15 24.96 -2.15
C LYS A 305 29.95 24.89 -1.22
N GLU A 306 28.96 25.75 -1.44
CA GLU A 306 27.73 25.81 -0.66
C GLU A 306 26.89 24.56 -0.89
N SER A 307 26.70 24.19 -2.15
CA SER A 307 26.01 22.94 -2.52
C SER A 307 26.66 21.72 -1.89
N ARG A 308 27.99 21.59 -1.94
CA ARG A 308 28.70 20.46 -1.32
C ARG A 308 28.55 20.43 0.20
N ALA A 309 28.49 21.59 0.86
CA ALA A 309 28.23 21.67 2.30
C ALA A 309 26.80 21.22 2.64
N ALA A 310 25.81 21.67 1.86
CA ALA A 310 24.42 21.24 1.99
C ALA A 310 24.24 19.73 1.77
N VAL A 311 24.96 19.13 0.82
CA VAL A 311 24.92 17.67 0.58
C VAL A 311 25.31 16.87 1.82
N LYS A 312 26.35 17.30 2.55
CA LYS A 312 26.78 16.59 3.77
C LYS A 312 25.65 16.58 4.80
N LEU A 313 25.05 17.74 5.06
CA LEU A 313 23.96 17.88 6.03
C LEU A 313 22.72 17.09 5.60
N ALA A 314 22.43 17.04 4.30
CA ALA A 314 21.34 16.26 3.73
C ALA A 314 21.50 14.74 3.93
N TYR A 315 22.71 14.20 3.77
CA TYR A 315 22.97 12.80 4.12
C TYR A 315 22.83 12.55 5.62
N ASP A 316 23.35 13.45 6.46
CA ASP A 316 23.19 13.33 7.90
C ASP A 316 21.69 13.37 8.31
N ALA A 317 20.87 14.19 7.63
CA ALA A 317 19.42 14.26 7.85
C ALA A 317 18.71 12.98 7.43
N TYR A 318 19.09 12.40 6.29
CA TYR A 318 18.58 11.11 5.83
C TYR A 318 18.90 9.99 6.83
N GLU A 319 20.15 9.87 7.28
CA GLU A 319 20.56 8.86 8.26
C GLU A 319 19.86 9.06 9.61
N ARG A 320 19.68 10.31 10.07
CA ARG A 320 18.89 10.61 11.27
C ARG A 320 17.45 10.12 11.12
N TYR A 321 16.82 10.35 9.97
CA TYR A 321 15.46 9.87 9.72
C TYR A 321 15.39 8.34 9.75
N VAL A 322 16.29 7.64 9.04
CA VAL A 322 16.36 6.17 9.04
C VAL A 322 16.53 5.62 10.45
N ASN A 323 17.47 6.16 11.23
CA ASN A 323 17.69 5.71 12.61
C ASN A 323 16.48 6.01 13.50
N THR A 324 15.83 7.16 13.34
CA THR A 324 14.61 7.47 14.09
C THR A 324 13.50 6.44 13.80
N LEU A 325 13.36 5.99 12.54
CA LEU A 325 12.37 4.96 12.21
C LEU A 325 12.68 3.62 12.87
N ARG A 326 13.96 3.24 12.92
CA ARG A 326 14.40 2.01 13.59
C ARG A 326 14.15 2.07 15.09
N GLU A 327 14.45 3.20 15.72
CA GLU A 327 14.21 3.45 17.14
C GLU A 327 12.71 3.43 17.46
N THR A 328 11.90 4.17 16.68
CA THR A 328 10.43 4.19 16.84
C THR A 328 9.84 2.79 16.64
N GLY A 329 10.33 2.03 15.64
CA GLY A 329 9.90 0.65 15.42
C GLY A 329 10.22 -0.26 16.61
N LYS A 330 11.41 -0.11 17.21
CA LYS A 330 11.79 -0.83 18.42
C LYS A 330 10.89 -0.47 19.60
N GLU A 331 10.63 0.81 19.83
CA GLU A 331 9.71 1.28 20.88
C GLU A 331 8.31 0.68 20.72
N TYR A 332 7.80 0.60 19.48
CA TYR A 332 6.48 0.02 19.20
C TYR A 332 6.45 -1.49 19.47
N ILE A 333 7.53 -2.22 19.15
CA ILE A 333 7.66 -3.65 19.46
C ILE A 333 7.69 -3.86 20.97
N GLU A 334 8.45 -3.04 21.71
CA GLU A 334 8.53 -3.12 23.17
C GLU A 334 7.18 -2.81 23.82
N TYR A 335 6.48 -1.79 23.34
CA TYR A 335 5.09 -1.50 23.74
C TYR A 335 4.18 -2.72 23.50
N ALA A 336 4.18 -3.28 22.30
CA ALA A 336 3.33 -4.42 21.96
C ALA A 336 3.58 -5.61 22.90
N ARG A 337 4.84 -5.91 23.21
CA ARG A 337 5.22 -6.99 24.11
C ARG A 337 4.80 -6.73 25.55
N ALA A 338 4.98 -5.50 26.05
CA ALA A 338 4.57 -5.12 27.39
C ALA A 338 3.06 -5.29 27.62
N TYR A 339 2.26 -4.99 26.59
CA TYR A 339 0.79 -5.11 26.64
C TYR A 339 0.27 -6.41 26.01
N GLN A 340 1.14 -7.38 25.69
CA GLN A 340 0.80 -8.67 25.08
C GLN A 340 -0.04 -8.55 23.79
N MET A 341 0.18 -7.48 23.02
CA MET A 341 -0.52 -7.19 21.78
C MET A 341 0.18 -7.87 20.59
N PRO A 342 -0.57 -8.44 19.63
CA PRO A 342 0.03 -8.98 18.42
C PRO A 342 0.58 -7.87 17.52
N ILE A 343 1.66 -8.17 16.81
CA ILE A 343 2.36 -7.21 15.94
C ILE A 343 2.12 -7.59 14.47
N ILE A 344 1.75 -6.61 13.66
CA ILE A 344 1.77 -6.72 12.21
C ILE A 344 2.94 -5.93 11.65
N VAL A 345 3.78 -6.62 10.87
CA VAL A 345 4.77 -6.00 10.00
C VAL A 345 4.13 -5.81 8.64
N VAL A 346 3.86 -4.56 8.28
CA VAL A 346 3.38 -4.21 6.94
C VAL A 346 4.60 -4.11 6.02
N CYS A 347 4.61 -4.95 4.98
CA CYS A 347 5.65 -4.98 3.96
C CYS A 347 5.11 -4.36 2.68
N GLY A 348 5.75 -3.31 2.18
CA GLY A 348 5.32 -2.69 0.93
C GLY A 348 6.38 -1.79 0.28
N ARG A 349 5.95 -0.59 -0.05
CA ARG A 349 6.75 0.46 -0.67
C ARG A 349 6.60 1.72 0.16
N PRO A 350 7.58 2.64 0.15
CA PRO A 350 7.49 3.89 0.91
C PRO A 350 6.19 4.65 0.64
N TYR A 351 5.70 4.65 -0.60
CA TYR A 351 4.47 5.33 -1.01
C TYR A 351 3.16 4.67 -0.57
N HIS A 352 3.19 3.48 0.04
CA HIS A 352 1.98 2.89 0.61
C HIS A 352 1.53 3.57 1.92
N ILE A 353 2.32 4.51 2.46
CA ILE A 353 1.93 5.33 3.63
C ILE A 353 1.01 6.50 3.26
N ASP A 354 0.91 6.84 1.97
CA ASP A 354 0.02 7.88 1.46
C ASP A 354 -1.45 7.55 1.80
N PRO A 355 -2.23 8.44 2.41
CA PRO A 355 -3.60 8.16 2.83
C PRO A 355 -4.57 7.73 1.71
N GLU A 356 -4.38 8.26 0.49
CA GLU A 356 -5.20 7.92 -0.68
C GLU A 356 -4.79 6.57 -1.26
N ILE A 357 -3.51 6.20 -1.23
CA ILE A 357 -3.02 4.89 -1.67
C ILE A 357 -3.32 3.81 -0.63
N ASN A 358 -3.12 4.12 0.66
CA ASN A 358 -3.29 3.18 1.76
C ASN A 358 -4.75 2.78 1.97
N HIS A 359 -5.70 3.64 1.57
CA HIS A 359 -7.15 3.44 1.79
C HIS A 359 -7.57 3.32 3.25
N GLY A 360 -6.69 3.61 4.22
CA GLY A 360 -6.95 3.40 5.65
C GLY A 360 -6.78 1.94 6.10
N ILE A 361 -5.99 1.15 5.36
CA ILE A 361 -5.60 -0.22 5.75
C ILE A 361 -4.87 -0.21 7.10
N ASN A 362 -4.00 0.78 7.34
CA ASN A 362 -3.28 0.95 8.60
C ASN A 362 -4.25 1.15 9.80
N ASP A 363 -5.22 2.06 9.66
CA ASP A 363 -6.26 2.33 10.67
C ASP A 363 -7.13 1.09 10.92
N LEU A 364 -7.41 0.33 9.86
CA LEU A 364 -8.18 -0.91 9.97
C LEU A 364 -7.40 -1.97 10.74
N ILE A 365 -6.11 -2.16 10.47
CA ILE A 365 -5.24 -3.09 11.19
C ILE A 365 -5.19 -2.72 12.68
N THR A 366 -4.91 -1.45 13.01
CA THR A 366 -4.85 -1.01 14.42
C THR A 366 -6.20 -1.11 15.12
N SER A 367 -7.32 -0.89 14.42
CA SER A 367 -8.67 -1.09 14.99
C SER A 367 -8.98 -2.53 15.42
N PHE A 368 -8.19 -3.49 14.95
CA PHE A 368 -8.26 -4.90 15.35
C PHE A 368 -7.37 -5.25 16.53
N GLY A 369 -6.69 -4.28 17.14
CA GLY A 369 -5.85 -4.50 18.32
C GLY A 369 -4.39 -4.83 18.01
N PHE A 370 -3.96 -4.64 16.76
CA PHE A 370 -2.57 -4.86 16.35
C PHE A 370 -1.73 -3.61 16.52
N VAL A 371 -0.49 -3.80 16.96
CA VAL A 371 0.57 -2.79 16.81
C VAL A 371 1.19 -2.94 15.42
N LEU A 372 1.39 -1.82 14.72
CA LEU A 372 1.81 -1.82 13.32
C LEU A 372 3.21 -1.23 13.17
N VAL A 373 4.13 -2.03 12.63
CA VAL A 373 5.48 -1.64 12.21
C VAL A 373 5.69 -1.90 10.71
N THR A 374 6.71 -1.30 10.11
CA THR A 374 6.99 -1.38 8.66
C THR A 374 8.31 -2.09 8.37
N GLU A 375 8.49 -2.58 7.15
CA GLU A 375 9.67 -3.39 6.79
C GLU A 375 11.00 -2.65 6.96
N ASP A 376 11.04 -1.35 6.69
CA ASP A 376 12.24 -0.50 6.76
C ASP A 376 12.71 -0.23 8.19
N ALA A 377 11.85 -0.46 9.18
CA ALA A 377 12.22 -0.42 10.58
C ALA A 377 12.82 -1.75 11.09
N LEU A 378 12.83 -2.82 10.27
CA LEU A 378 13.28 -4.16 10.68
C LEU A 378 14.31 -4.78 9.73
N SER A 379 14.35 -4.34 8.48
CA SER A 379 15.20 -4.95 7.43
C SER A 379 16.68 -5.02 7.78
N TYR A 380 17.17 -4.08 8.59
CA TYR A 380 18.57 -4.00 9.04
C TYR A 380 18.96 -5.08 10.07
N LEU A 381 17.98 -5.77 10.66
CA LEU A 381 18.20 -6.84 11.65
C LEU A 381 18.63 -8.15 11.00
N GLU A 382 18.56 -8.23 9.68
CA GLU A 382 18.99 -9.36 8.87
C GLU A 382 19.99 -8.89 7.82
N GLY A 383 20.94 -9.77 7.48
CA GLY A 383 21.92 -9.50 6.43
C GLY A 383 21.48 -9.95 5.03
N TYR A 384 22.39 -9.84 4.07
CA TYR A 384 22.21 -10.45 2.75
C TYR A 384 21.96 -11.96 2.88
N ALA A 385 21.07 -12.49 2.02
CA ALA A 385 20.94 -13.91 1.82
C ALA A 385 20.53 -14.23 0.37
N PRO A 386 21.13 -15.29 -0.22
CA PRO A 386 20.82 -15.72 -1.58
C PRO A 386 19.34 -16.03 -1.78
N ARG A 387 18.84 -15.78 -3.00
CA ARG A 387 17.45 -15.98 -3.39
C ARG A 387 17.35 -16.79 -4.67
N LYS A 388 16.19 -17.42 -4.90
CA LYS A 388 15.90 -18.10 -6.18
C LYS A 388 15.79 -17.09 -7.32
N VAL A 389 15.38 -15.87 -6.99
CA VAL A 389 15.19 -14.74 -7.90
C VAL A 389 16.25 -13.68 -7.65
N LEU A 390 16.67 -12.96 -8.69
CA LEU A 390 17.66 -11.89 -8.54
C LEU A 390 17.13 -10.78 -7.61
N ASN A 391 17.79 -10.56 -6.46
CA ASN A 391 17.39 -9.59 -5.45
C ASN A 391 17.96 -8.20 -5.77
N GLN A 392 17.48 -7.60 -6.86
CA GLN A 392 18.07 -6.38 -7.44
C GLN A 392 17.42 -5.06 -7.02
N TRP A 393 16.34 -5.08 -6.23
CA TRP A 393 15.58 -3.88 -5.86
C TRP A 393 15.55 -3.67 -4.35
N THR A 394 15.90 -2.47 -3.89
CA THR A 394 16.06 -2.16 -2.46
C THR A 394 14.79 -2.41 -1.65
N PHE A 395 13.63 -1.96 -2.13
CA PHE A 395 12.37 -2.14 -1.37
C PHE A 395 12.02 -3.63 -1.18
N GLN A 396 12.37 -4.48 -2.14
CA GLN A 396 12.14 -5.93 -2.14
C GLN A 396 13.09 -6.62 -1.19
N ALA A 397 14.37 -6.26 -1.23
CA ALA A 397 15.37 -6.75 -0.29
C ALA A 397 14.95 -6.47 1.17
N ARG A 398 14.43 -5.26 1.46
CA ARG A 398 13.92 -4.92 2.79
C ARG A 398 12.75 -5.82 3.22
N MET A 399 11.79 -6.07 2.34
CA MET A 399 10.67 -6.97 2.66
C MET A 399 11.12 -8.40 2.91
N TYR A 400 12.07 -8.93 2.13
CA TYR A 400 12.60 -10.28 2.35
C TYR A 400 13.30 -10.40 3.70
N ASN A 401 14.08 -9.39 4.08
CA ASN A 401 14.75 -9.35 5.38
C ASN A 401 13.76 -9.19 6.53
N ALA A 402 12.77 -8.31 6.40
CA ALA A 402 11.72 -8.17 7.39
C ALA A 402 10.92 -9.48 7.57
N ALA A 403 10.59 -10.19 6.48
CA ALA A 403 9.91 -11.48 6.57
C ALA A 403 10.75 -12.55 7.26
N ARG A 404 12.07 -12.62 6.96
CA ARG A 404 13.00 -13.51 7.67
C ARG A 404 13.03 -13.21 9.16
N TYR A 405 13.18 -11.94 9.51
CA TYR A 405 13.19 -11.51 10.90
C TYR A 405 11.88 -11.93 11.59
N VAL A 406 10.72 -11.70 10.96
CA VAL A 406 9.41 -12.11 11.49
C VAL A 406 9.33 -13.62 11.72
N CYS A 407 9.91 -14.46 10.87
CA CYS A 407 9.95 -15.91 11.09
C CYS A 407 10.65 -16.30 12.40
N THR A 408 11.53 -15.45 12.94
CA THR A 408 12.19 -15.67 14.24
C THR A 408 11.35 -15.19 15.45
N GLN A 409 10.25 -14.46 15.23
CA GLN A 409 9.48 -13.77 16.27
C GLN A 409 8.06 -14.32 16.38
N ASP A 410 7.70 -15.03 17.45
CA ASP A 410 6.38 -15.66 17.60
C ASP A 410 5.19 -14.67 17.61
N ASP A 411 5.42 -13.45 18.10
CA ASP A 411 4.43 -12.38 18.29
C ASP A 411 4.16 -11.54 17.02
N MET A 412 4.85 -11.83 15.92
CA MET A 412 4.76 -11.07 14.67
C MET A 412 4.13 -11.87 13.51
N GLN A 413 3.40 -11.16 12.65
CA GLN A 413 2.95 -11.63 11.32
C GLN A 413 3.19 -10.56 10.25
N VAL A 414 3.32 -10.98 8.99
CA VAL A 414 3.48 -10.07 7.85
C VAL A 414 2.15 -9.88 7.13
N ILE A 415 1.87 -8.63 6.75
CA ILE A 415 0.90 -8.28 5.72
C ILE A 415 1.64 -7.60 4.58
N GLN A 416 1.59 -8.18 3.38
CA GLN A 416 2.16 -7.56 2.18
C GLN A 416 1.12 -6.68 1.49
N LEU A 417 1.48 -5.42 1.23
CA LEU A 417 0.74 -4.51 0.36
C LEU A 417 1.25 -4.65 -1.08
N VAL A 418 0.35 -4.98 -2.00
CA VAL A 418 0.68 -5.20 -3.42
C VAL A 418 -0.13 -4.24 -4.26
N SER A 419 0.52 -3.49 -5.14
CA SER A 419 -0.17 -2.54 -6.02
C SER A 419 -0.57 -3.18 -7.34
N PHE A 420 -1.80 -2.92 -7.79
CA PHE A 420 -2.18 -3.23 -9.16
C PHE A 420 -1.25 -2.49 -10.15
N GLY A 421 -0.89 -3.16 -11.25
CA GLY A 421 0.09 -2.65 -12.22
C GLY A 421 1.55 -2.73 -11.78
N CYS A 422 1.86 -3.24 -10.57
CA CYS A 422 3.23 -3.38 -10.11
C CYS A 422 3.89 -4.66 -10.66
N GLY A 423 4.80 -4.51 -11.63
CA GLY A 423 5.49 -5.64 -12.25
C GLY A 423 6.40 -6.41 -11.27
N THR A 424 7.07 -5.72 -10.34
CA THR A 424 7.98 -6.39 -9.39
C THR A 424 7.25 -7.26 -8.38
N ASP A 425 6.01 -6.91 -8.05
CA ASP A 425 5.23 -7.67 -7.04
C ASP A 425 4.86 -9.07 -7.54
N ALA A 426 4.87 -9.30 -8.86
CA ALA A 426 4.70 -10.64 -9.43
C ALA A 426 5.79 -11.61 -8.93
N ILE A 427 7.02 -11.14 -8.78
CA ILE A 427 8.18 -11.91 -8.33
C ILE A 427 8.26 -11.91 -6.81
N THR A 428 8.14 -10.72 -6.20
CA THR A 428 8.31 -10.55 -4.76
C THR A 428 7.25 -11.31 -3.94
N THR A 429 6.02 -11.39 -4.44
CA THR A 429 4.94 -12.13 -3.76
C THR A 429 5.33 -13.59 -3.50
N ASP A 430 5.91 -14.25 -4.50
CA ASP A 430 6.21 -15.67 -4.42
C ASP A 430 7.40 -15.93 -3.49
N GLU A 431 8.46 -15.11 -3.57
CA GLU A 431 9.60 -15.21 -2.65
C GLU A 431 9.21 -14.88 -1.20
N LEU A 432 8.38 -13.86 -0.97
CA LEU A 432 7.92 -13.50 0.37
C LEU A 432 7.03 -14.59 0.97
N ARG A 433 6.18 -15.22 0.15
CA ARG A 433 5.38 -16.37 0.54
C ARG A 433 6.26 -17.55 0.93
N ASP A 434 7.23 -17.91 0.10
CA ASP A 434 8.16 -19.00 0.35
C ASP A 434 8.90 -18.81 1.68
N ILE A 435 9.41 -17.60 1.96
CA ILE A 435 10.11 -17.27 3.21
C ILE A 435 9.19 -17.47 4.43
N LEU A 436 7.97 -16.94 4.36
CA LEU A 436 7.03 -16.98 5.49
C LEU A 436 6.50 -18.39 5.74
N GLU A 437 6.06 -19.10 4.69
CA GLU A 437 5.49 -20.44 4.83
C GLU A 437 6.55 -21.45 5.30
N SER A 438 7.78 -21.37 4.77
CA SER A 438 8.90 -22.20 5.23
C SER A 438 9.29 -21.89 6.69
N GLY A 439 9.14 -20.64 7.12
CA GLY A 439 9.31 -20.21 8.51
C GLY A 439 8.10 -20.46 9.41
N GLY A 440 7.07 -21.19 8.93
CA GLY A 440 5.87 -21.51 9.70
C GLY A 440 4.93 -20.33 9.95
N LYS A 441 5.08 -19.22 9.21
CA LYS A 441 4.22 -18.02 9.26
C LYS A 441 3.10 -18.09 8.23
N LEU A 442 2.15 -17.18 8.33
CA LEU A 442 1.05 -17.04 7.38
C LEU A 442 1.39 -15.94 6.37
N TYR A 443 1.30 -16.26 5.08
CA TYR A 443 1.37 -15.24 4.04
C TYR A 443 0.01 -14.56 3.87
N THR A 444 -0.05 -13.25 4.10
CA THR A 444 -1.25 -12.44 3.89
C THR A 444 -0.98 -11.32 2.90
N GLN A 445 -1.69 -11.34 1.77
CA GLN A 445 -1.61 -10.31 0.74
C GLN A 445 -2.84 -9.41 0.75
N LEU A 446 -2.62 -8.11 0.69
CA LEU A 446 -3.63 -7.08 0.44
C LEU A 446 -3.30 -6.36 -0.86
N LYS A 447 -4.19 -6.49 -1.84
CA LYS A 447 -4.06 -5.82 -3.13
C LYS A 447 -4.68 -4.42 -3.07
N ILE A 448 -3.92 -3.42 -3.48
CA ILE A 448 -4.28 -2.01 -3.53
C ILE A 448 -4.44 -1.60 -4.99
N ASP A 449 -5.48 -0.83 -5.27
CA ASP A 449 -5.74 -0.22 -6.57
C ASP A 449 -6.33 1.19 -6.37
N ASP A 450 -6.70 1.87 -7.46
CA ASP A 450 -7.38 3.17 -7.42
C ASP A 450 -8.83 3.09 -6.92
N ILE A 451 -9.38 1.88 -6.78
CA ILE A 451 -10.67 1.59 -6.15
C ILE A 451 -10.47 1.18 -4.68
N SER A 452 -11.06 1.96 -3.78
CA SER A 452 -11.07 1.65 -2.35
C SER A 452 -12.05 0.54 -2.01
N ASN A 453 -11.56 -0.64 -1.59
CA ASN A 453 -12.39 -1.75 -1.12
C ASN A 453 -11.92 -2.30 0.24
N LEU A 454 -12.15 -1.52 1.30
CA LEU A 454 -11.84 -1.93 2.66
C LEU A 454 -12.65 -3.15 3.14
N GLY A 455 -13.78 -3.47 2.51
CA GLY A 455 -14.57 -4.65 2.86
C GLY A 455 -13.78 -5.95 2.66
N ALA A 456 -13.14 -6.09 1.49
CA ALA A 456 -12.29 -7.24 1.18
C ALA A 456 -11.06 -7.30 2.11
N VAL A 457 -10.43 -6.14 2.39
CA VAL A 457 -9.30 -6.06 3.34
C VAL A 457 -9.73 -6.52 4.74
N LYS A 458 -10.87 -6.02 5.22
CA LYS A 458 -11.41 -6.34 6.55
C LYS A 458 -11.63 -7.84 6.73
N ILE A 459 -12.13 -8.52 5.70
CA ILE A 459 -12.32 -9.97 5.74
C ILE A 459 -10.96 -10.67 5.85
N ARG A 460 -9.97 -10.29 5.04
CA ARG A 460 -8.63 -10.89 5.07
C ARG A 460 -7.93 -10.71 6.41
N VAL A 461 -7.98 -9.52 7.00
CA VAL A 461 -7.38 -9.26 8.33
C VAL A 461 -8.09 -10.08 9.41
N ARG A 462 -9.42 -10.19 9.37
CA ARG A 462 -10.17 -11.07 10.30
C ARG A 462 -9.83 -12.55 10.14
N SER A 463 -9.67 -13.02 8.91
CA SER A 463 -9.23 -14.39 8.64
C SER A 463 -7.83 -14.65 9.19
N LEU A 464 -6.91 -13.69 9.05
CA LEU A 464 -5.58 -13.76 9.65
C LEU A 464 -5.67 -13.86 11.19
N MET A 465 -6.46 -13.00 11.84
CA MET A 465 -6.69 -13.07 13.29
C MET A 465 -7.18 -14.46 13.73
N ALA A 466 -8.24 -14.95 13.09
CA ALA A 466 -8.80 -16.26 13.41
C ALA A 466 -7.78 -17.40 13.23
N ALA A 467 -6.93 -17.31 12.20
CA ALA A 467 -5.87 -18.29 11.96
C ALA A 467 -4.75 -18.23 13.01
N ILE A 468 -4.38 -17.02 13.48
CA ILE A 468 -3.43 -16.83 14.58
C ILE A 468 -3.98 -17.45 15.86
N ASP A 469 -5.24 -17.17 16.20
CA ASP A 469 -5.89 -17.66 17.42
C ASP A 469 -6.03 -19.19 17.41
N ALA A 470 -6.42 -19.76 16.27
CA ALA A 470 -6.49 -21.22 16.10
C ALA A 470 -5.11 -21.88 16.28
N ARG A 471 -4.03 -21.28 15.77
CA ARG A 471 -2.66 -21.77 15.98
C ARG A 471 -2.22 -21.67 17.44
N LYS A 472 -2.55 -20.57 18.13
CA LYS A 472 -2.28 -20.40 19.58
C LYS A 472 -3.03 -21.44 20.41
N ALA A 473 -4.30 -21.71 20.10
CA ALA A 473 -5.10 -22.72 20.79
C ALA A 473 -4.51 -24.14 20.63
N ARG A 474 -4.11 -24.52 19.40
CA ARG A 474 -3.46 -25.82 19.13
C ARG A 474 -2.12 -25.98 19.87
N ARG A 475 -1.29 -24.93 19.92
CA ARG A 475 -0.02 -24.95 20.68
C ARG A 475 -0.26 -25.18 22.18
N LYS A 476 -1.28 -24.53 22.76
CA LYS A 476 -1.65 -24.75 24.17
C LYS A 476 -2.14 -26.16 24.46
N GLN A 477 -2.89 -26.77 23.52
CA GLN A 477 -3.38 -28.14 23.68
C GLN A 477 -2.26 -29.18 23.55
N GLY A 478 -1.30 -28.97 22.64
CA GLY A 478 -0.15 -29.87 22.47
C GLY A 478 0.96 -29.72 23.52
N ALA A 479 0.95 -28.66 24.34
CA ALA A 479 1.87 -28.48 25.46
C ALA A 479 1.33 -29.04 26.80
N ASN A 480 0.02 -29.34 26.85
CA ASN A 480 -0.65 -29.97 27.98
C ASN A 480 -0.85 -31.49 27.80
N ALA A 481 -0.32 -32.05 26.71
CA ALA A 481 -0.22 -33.48 26.42
C ALA A 481 1.27 -33.85 26.39
#